data_AF-A0A013WVV1-F1
#
_entry.id   AF-A0A013WVV1-F1
#
_cell.length_a   1.000
_cell.length_b   1.000
_cell.length_c   1.000
_cell.angle_alpha   90.00
_cell.angle_beta   90.00
_cell.angle_gamma   90.00
#
_symmetry.space_group_name_H-M   'P 1'
#
loop_
_entity.id
_entity.type
_entity.pdbx_description
1 polymer ?
#
loop_
_entity_poly.entity_id
_entity_poly.type
_entity_poly.pdbx_seq_one_letter_code
_entity_poly.pdbx_strand_id
1 'polypeptide(L)'
;MIRLLLPALLVSAAPAAPAADMRPADPVLRTLLEGDAAHASGNHAALLNSVQALKALGATPAEGQEDLAARWTSDAKAHGATPSTLAFRGRALGPAYRRGSLVPGASMTMRQLFLGGQRAQISVAPASGDAANLSIRVHGADGKTLCAKPVGGPQVDCAWLPIFTDRYDIVIENGGKAAVGFYLILR
;
A
#
# COMPACT_ATOMS: atom_id res chain seq x y z
N MET A 1 21.55 -70.11 3.48
CA MET A 1 20.61 -69.18 2.81
C MET A 1 20.05 -68.24 3.88
N ILE A 2 20.55 -67.00 3.97
CA ILE A 2 20.12 -65.99 4.95
C ILE A 2 19.59 -64.78 4.18
N ARG A 3 18.29 -64.48 4.33
CA ARG A 3 17.63 -63.30 3.79
C ARG A 3 17.64 -62.21 4.87
N LEU A 4 18.40 -61.14 4.66
CA LEU A 4 18.27 -59.90 5.43
C LEU A 4 17.05 -59.11 4.92
N LEU A 5 16.13 -58.79 5.82
CA LEU A 5 15.04 -57.85 5.63
C LEU A 5 15.49 -56.46 6.10
N LEU A 6 15.55 -55.47 5.20
CA LEU A 6 15.67 -54.06 5.55
C LEU A 6 14.27 -53.44 5.76
N PRO A 7 14.02 -52.71 6.86
CA PRO A 7 12.81 -51.93 7.02
C PRO A 7 12.96 -50.58 6.30
N ALA A 8 12.03 -50.27 5.39
CA ALA A 8 11.93 -48.96 4.76
C ALA A 8 11.26 -47.97 5.74
N LEU A 9 12.02 -46.98 6.21
CA LEU A 9 11.48 -45.81 6.91
C LEU A 9 10.86 -44.86 5.88
N LEU A 10 9.53 -44.74 5.91
CA LEU A 10 8.79 -43.70 5.21
C LEU A 10 8.91 -42.39 5.99
N VAL A 11 9.65 -41.42 5.45
CA VAL A 11 9.65 -40.04 5.94
C VAL A 11 8.42 -39.34 5.35
N SER A 12 7.41 -39.09 6.16
CA SER A 12 6.28 -38.23 5.80
C SER A 12 6.72 -36.76 5.80
N ALA A 13 6.91 -36.19 4.61
CA ALA A 13 7.10 -34.75 4.46
C ALA A 13 5.76 -34.03 4.69
N ALA A 14 5.67 -33.20 5.72
CA ALA A 14 4.54 -32.32 5.94
C ALA A 14 4.47 -31.25 4.83
N PRO A 15 3.28 -30.91 4.32
CA PRO A 15 3.16 -29.86 3.31
C PRO A 15 3.51 -28.50 3.91
N ALA A 16 4.42 -27.78 3.26
CA ALA A 16 4.74 -26.40 3.61
C ALA A 16 3.48 -25.54 3.44
N ALA A 17 3.09 -24.81 4.48
CA ALA A 17 2.04 -23.81 4.38
C ALA A 17 2.44 -22.77 3.32
N PRO A 18 1.51 -22.29 2.47
CA PRO A 18 1.83 -21.27 1.48
C PRO A 18 2.31 -20.02 2.23
N ALA A 19 3.47 -19.50 1.83
CA ALA A 19 3.95 -18.20 2.31
C ALA A 19 2.82 -17.18 2.06
N ALA A 20 2.36 -16.52 3.11
CA ALA A 20 1.38 -15.45 2.97
C ALA A 20 1.91 -14.44 1.95
N ASP A 21 1.09 -14.09 0.96
CA ASP A 21 1.45 -13.08 -0.04
C ASP A 21 1.77 -11.77 0.71
N MET A 22 3.06 -11.40 0.77
CA MET A 22 3.54 -10.20 1.48
C MET A 22 3.24 -8.93 0.68
N ARG A 23 2.21 -8.94 -0.16
CA ARG A 23 1.78 -7.78 -0.95
C ARG A 23 0.53 -7.16 -0.32
N PRO A 24 0.35 -5.84 -0.45
CA PRO A 24 -0.89 -5.21 -0.04
C PRO A 24 -2.08 -5.86 -0.73
N ALA A 25 -3.16 -6.08 0.01
CA ALA A 25 -4.42 -6.55 -0.56
C ALA A 25 -5.13 -5.42 -1.34
N ASP A 26 -4.87 -4.16 -0.99
CA ASP A 26 -5.36 -3.00 -1.72
C ASP A 26 -4.66 -2.89 -3.09
N PRO A 27 -5.41 -2.90 -4.21
CA PRO A 27 -4.81 -2.90 -5.54
C PRO A 27 -4.07 -1.61 -5.87
N VAL A 28 -4.46 -0.46 -5.30
CA VAL A 28 -3.76 0.81 -5.49
C VAL A 28 -2.45 0.80 -4.73
N LEU A 29 -2.45 0.39 -3.44
CA LEU A 29 -1.20 0.27 -2.67
C LEU A 29 -0.23 -0.72 -3.32
N ARG A 30 -0.73 -1.88 -3.77
CA ARG A 30 0.09 -2.85 -4.48
C ARG A 30 0.71 -2.27 -5.75
N THR A 31 -0.09 -1.57 -6.56
CA THR A 31 0.41 -0.94 -7.80
C THR A 31 1.44 0.16 -7.53
N LEU A 32 1.25 0.96 -6.47
CA LEU A 32 2.20 1.99 -6.05
C LEU A 32 3.55 1.38 -5.63
N LEU A 33 3.51 0.30 -4.87
CA LEU A 33 4.69 -0.46 -4.44
C LEU A 33 5.42 -1.11 -5.61
N GLU A 34 4.68 -1.74 -6.53
CA GLU A 34 5.25 -2.30 -7.75
C GLU A 34 5.89 -1.21 -8.63
N GLY A 35 5.26 -0.03 -8.72
CA GLY A 35 5.79 1.12 -9.45
C GLY A 35 7.08 1.67 -8.85
N ASP A 36 7.16 1.82 -7.52
CA ASP A 36 8.40 2.23 -6.85
C ASP A 36 9.52 1.19 -7.05
N ALA A 37 9.21 -0.11 -6.97
CA ALA A 37 10.19 -1.17 -7.22
C ALA A 37 10.69 -1.18 -8.68
N ALA A 38 9.78 -1.00 -9.65
CA ALA A 38 10.13 -0.90 -11.07
C ALA A 38 10.99 0.34 -11.36
N HIS A 39 10.64 1.48 -10.76
CA HIS A 39 11.42 2.71 -10.87
C HIS A 39 12.82 2.54 -10.26
N ALA A 40 12.92 1.97 -9.04
CA ALA A 40 14.19 1.74 -8.37
C ALA A 40 15.12 0.77 -9.12
N SER A 41 14.56 -0.20 -9.84
CA SER A 41 15.31 -1.18 -10.65
C SER A 41 15.59 -0.72 -12.09
N GLY A 42 15.12 0.46 -12.50
CA GLY A 42 15.26 0.95 -13.88
C GLY A 42 14.44 0.14 -14.90
N ASN A 43 13.45 -0.63 -14.45
CA ASN A 43 12.59 -1.42 -15.33
C ASN A 43 11.44 -0.56 -15.87
N HIS A 44 11.74 0.26 -16.88
CA HIS A 44 10.79 1.22 -17.46
C HIS A 44 9.55 0.57 -18.10
N ALA A 45 9.65 -0.68 -18.58
CA ALA A 45 8.49 -1.42 -19.09
C ALA A 45 7.53 -1.80 -17.96
N ALA A 46 8.05 -2.35 -16.86
CA ALA A 46 7.25 -2.64 -15.66
C ALA A 46 6.67 -1.35 -15.06
N LEU A 47 7.45 -0.26 -15.08
CA LEU A 47 7.01 1.04 -14.59
C LEU A 47 5.79 1.57 -15.37
N LEU A 48 5.80 1.43 -16.71
CA LEU A 48 4.64 1.78 -17.53
C LEU A 48 3.43 0.89 -17.28
N ASN A 49 3.63 -0.40 -16.95
CA ASN A 49 2.53 -1.27 -16.56
C ASN A 49 1.86 -0.77 -15.26
N SER A 50 2.65 -0.36 -14.26
CA SER A 50 2.14 0.25 -13.02
C SER A 50 1.37 1.55 -13.30
N VAL A 51 1.87 2.40 -14.20
CA VAL A 51 1.15 3.60 -14.66
C VAL A 51 -0.22 3.26 -15.24
N GLN A 52 -0.30 2.27 -16.14
CA GLN A 52 -1.58 1.87 -16.73
C GLN A 52 -2.53 1.28 -15.70
N ALA A 53 -2.00 0.48 -14.76
CA ALA A 53 -2.79 -0.07 -13.67
C ALA A 53 -3.36 1.04 -12.76
N LEU A 54 -2.57 2.06 -12.37
CA LEU A 54 -3.07 3.20 -11.59
C LEU A 54 -4.19 3.94 -12.32
N LYS A 55 -4.03 4.19 -13.62
CA LYS A 55 -5.06 4.82 -14.46
C LYS A 55 -6.33 3.97 -14.53
N ALA A 56 -6.20 2.66 -14.70
CA ALA A 56 -7.34 1.74 -14.75
C ALA A 56 -8.11 1.67 -13.41
N LEU A 57 -7.39 1.81 -12.29
CA LEU A 57 -7.94 1.90 -10.94
C LEU A 57 -8.57 3.27 -10.62
N GLY A 58 -8.40 4.26 -11.51
CA GLY A 58 -8.82 5.64 -11.29
C GLY A 58 -8.06 6.34 -10.16
N ALA A 59 -6.94 5.76 -9.70
CA ALA A 59 -6.19 6.29 -8.57
C ALA A 59 -5.54 7.63 -8.93
N THR A 60 -5.78 8.64 -8.10
CA THR A 60 -5.26 10.00 -8.31
C THR A 60 -4.46 10.45 -7.08
N PRO A 61 -3.44 11.31 -7.25
CA PRO A 61 -2.78 11.89 -6.09
C PRO A 61 -3.78 12.75 -5.32
N ALA A 62 -3.69 12.74 -3.99
CA ALA A 62 -4.43 13.70 -3.19
C ALA A 62 -3.96 15.13 -3.48
N GLU A 63 -4.76 16.11 -3.09
CA GLU A 63 -4.43 17.52 -3.27
C GLU A 63 -3.03 17.84 -2.70
N GLY A 64 -2.22 18.55 -3.51
CA GLY A 64 -0.84 18.92 -3.16
C GLY A 64 0.18 17.78 -3.21
N GLN A 65 -0.18 16.59 -3.68
CA GLN A 65 0.74 15.47 -3.90
C GLN A 65 1.23 15.42 -5.35
N GLU A 66 2.43 14.91 -5.56
CA GLU A 66 2.96 14.63 -6.89
C GLU A 66 2.15 13.53 -7.59
N ASP A 67 1.81 13.74 -8.86
CA ASP A 67 1.26 12.69 -9.71
C ASP A 67 2.36 11.71 -10.15
N LEU A 68 2.47 10.60 -9.42
CA LEU A 68 3.42 9.53 -9.72
C LEU A 68 3.17 8.91 -11.10
N ALA A 69 1.91 8.81 -11.54
CA ALA A 69 1.62 8.25 -12.86
C ALA A 69 2.15 9.15 -13.97
N ALA A 70 2.04 10.47 -13.82
CA ALA A 70 2.63 11.44 -14.74
C ALA A 70 4.17 11.41 -14.69
N ARG A 71 4.77 11.45 -13.48
CA ARG A 71 6.23 11.40 -13.33
C ARG A 71 6.83 10.13 -13.95
N TRP A 72 6.29 8.97 -13.60
CA TRP A 72 6.76 7.68 -14.12
C TRP A 72 6.56 7.54 -15.62
N THR A 73 5.47 8.11 -16.16
CA THR A 73 5.29 8.17 -17.62
C THR A 73 6.40 8.99 -18.28
N SER A 74 6.76 10.14 -17.71
CA SER A 74 7.82 11.00 -18.24
C SER A 74 9.18 10.30 -18.19
N ASP A 75 9.51 9.69 -17.05
CA ASP A 75 10.77 8.97 -16.83
C ASP A 75 10.93 7.78 -17.78
N ALA A 76 9.90 6.94 -17.91
CA ALA A 76 9.93 5.80 -18.81
C ALA A 76 10.06 6.21 -20.29
N LYS A 77 9.39 7.30 -20.70
CA LYS A 77 9.53 7.85 -22.05
C LYS A 77 10.93 8.40 -22.32
N ALA A 78 11.55 9.06 -21.35
CA ALA A 78 12.92 9.55 -21.46
C ALA A 78 13.91 8.41 -21.72
N HIS A 79 13.60 7.20 -21.25
CA HIS A 79 14.38 5.99 -21.46
C HIS A 79 13.88 5.09 -22.60
N GLY A 80 13.07 5.64 -23.52
CA GLY A 80 12.66 4.96 -24.75
C GLY A 80 11.58 3.89 -24.57
N ALA A 81 11.00 3.75 -23.37
CA ALA A 81 9.89 2.83 -23.17
C ALA A 81 8.60 3.42 -23.75
N THR A 82 7.90 2.61 -24.55
CA THR A 82 6.64 2.99 -25.17
C THR A 82 5.45 2.40 -24.39
N PRO A 83 4.41 3.20 -24.09
CA PRO A 83 3.22 2.67 -23.46
C PRO A 83 2.54 1.64 -24.37
N SER A 84 2.11 0.51 -23.80
CA SER A 84 1.14 -0.36 -24.46
C SER A 84 -0.13 0.45 -24.76
N THR A 85 -0.60 0.39 -26.00
CA THR A 85 -1.80 1.08 -26.49
C THR A 85 -3.07 0.39 -26.00
N LEU A 86 -3.30 0.37 -24.68
CA LEU A 86 -4.60 0.02 -24.15
C LEU A 86 -5.42 1.30 -23.99
N ALA A 87 -6.47 1.43 -24.80
CA ALA A 87 -7.42 2.53 -24.69
C ALA A 87 -8.30 2.31 -23.45
N PHE A 88 -7.99 3.00 -22.36
CA PHE A 88 -8.83 2.99 -21.16
C PHE A 88 -9.94 4.04 -21.29
N ARG A 89 -11.20 3.63 -21.12
CA ARG A 89 -12.28 4.60 -20.86
C ARG A 89 -12.10 5.13 -19.44
N GLY A 90 -12.03 6.45 -19.29
CA GLY A 90 -12.00 7.10 -17.99
C GLY A 90 -13.16 6.61 -17.11
N ARG A 91 -12.84 6.00 -15.97
CA ARG A 91 -13.80 5.72 -14.90
C ARG A 91 -13.87 6.94 -13.98
N ALA A 92 -14.90 6.98 -13.13
CA ALA A 92 -15.02 7.97 -12.07
C ALA A 92 -13.71 8.13 -11.28
N LEU A 93 -13.51 9.30 -10.67
CA LEU A 93 -12.38 9.56 -9.78
C LEU A 93 -12.27 8.40 -8.77
N GLY A 94 -11.21 7.60 -8.92
CA GLY A 94 -10.89 6.52 -8.01
C GLY A 94 -10.29 7.07 -6.72
N PRO A 95 -9.83 6.20 -5.81
CA PRO A 95 -9.35 6.63 -4.51
C PRO A 95 -8.15 7.57 -4.62
N ALA A 96 -8.09 8.57 -3.74
CA ALA A 96 -6.96 9.47 -3.63
C ALA A 96 -5.83 8.79 -2.83
N TYR A 97 -4.61 8.83 -3.37
CA TYR A 97 -3.41 8.35 -2.68
C TYR A 97 -2.54 9.49 -2.18
N ARG A 98 -1.87 9.27 -1.04
CA ARG A 98 -0.82 10.15 -0.51
C ARG A 98 0.46 9.36 -0.35
N ARG A 99 1.59 10.02 -0.63
CA ARG A 99 2.94 9.54 -0.35
C ARG A 99 3.56 10.41 0.74
N GLY A 100 4.25 9.79 1.67
CA GLY A 100 4.99 10.51 2.70
C GLY A 100 6.26 9.78 3.09
N SER A 101 7.09 10.45 3.88
CA SER A 101 8.27 9.88 4.51
C SER A 101 8.43 10.47 5.90
N LEU A 102 8.74 9.63 6.88
CA LEU A 102 8.96 10.03 8.27
C LEU A 102 10.36 9.64 8.69
N VAL A 103 11.11 10.61 9.22
CA VAL A 103 12.38 10.35 9.93
C VAL A 103 12.09 9.61 11.25
N PRO A 104 13.10 8.99 11.89
CA PRO A 104 12.93 8.31 13.18
C PRO A 104 12.29 9.20 14.24
N GLY A 105 11.28 8.68 14.94
CA GLY A 105 10.54 9.40 15.99
C GLY A 105 9.57 10.47 15.50
N ALA A 106 9.48 10.71 14.19
CA ALA A 106 8.57 11.71 13.65
C ALA A 106 7.14 11.18 13.50
N SER A 107 6.21 12.13 13.50
CA SER A 107 4.78 11.90 13.25
C SER A 107 4.27 12.84 12.17
N MET A 108 3.37 12.35 11.33
CA MET A 108 2.51 13.18 10.48
C MET A 108 1.09 13.11 11.03
N THR A 109 0.46 14.27 11.18
CA THR A 109 -0.97 14.39 11.47
C THR A 109 -1.66 15.06 10.30
N MET A 110 -2.82 14.54 9.90
CA MET A 110 -3.72 15.19 8.97
C MET A 110 -5.14 15.11 9.49
N ARG A 111 -5.97 16.08 9.07
CA ARG A 111 -7.37 16.11 9.42
C ARG A 111 -8.21 15.93 8.17
N GLN A 112 -8.99 14.86 8.11
CA GLN A 112 -9.77 14.47 6.93
C GLN A 112 -11.26 14.48 7.24
N LEU A 113 -12.05 15.05 6.33
CA LEU A 113 -13.52 14.96 6.36
C LEU A 113 -13.98 13.60 5.83
N PHE A 114 -14.86 12.92 6.56
CA PHE A 114 -15.58 11.74 6.11
C PHE A 114 -17.09 11.98 6.21
N LEU A 115 -17.87 11.41 5.30
CA LEU A 115 -19.31 11.62 5.21
C LEU A 115 -20.08 10.66 6.12
N GLY A 116 -21.09 11.19 6.81
CA GLY A 116 -22.01 10.42 7.64
C GLY A 116 -22.75 9.36 6.82
N GLY A 117 -22.90 8.16 7.37
CA GLY A 117 -23.59 7.04 6.72
C GLY A 117 -22.82 6.37 5.58
N GLN A 118 -21.61 6.85 5.24
CA GLN A 118 -20.72 6.21 4.27
C GLN A 118 -19.58 5.49 4.98
N ARG A 119 -19.28 4.26 4.61
CA ARG A 119 -18.15 3.53 5.22
C ARG A 119 -16.85 4.27 4.91
N ALA A 120 -16.16 4.70 5.96
CA ALA A 120 -14.82 5.27 5.88
C ALA A 120 -13.79 4.15 5.98
N GLN A 121 -12.76 4.21 5.13
CA GLN A 121 -11.61 3.31 5.23
C GLN A 121 -10.31 4.03 4.94
N ILE A 122 -9.32 3.73 5.77
CA ILE A 122 -7.94 4.14 5.60
C ILE A 122 -7.09 2.88 5.44
N SER A 123 -6.25 2.86 4.40
CA SER A 123 -5.26 1.81 4.18
C SER A 123 -3.86 2.43 4.16
N VAL A 124 -2.93 1.88 4.94
CA VAL A 124 -1.53 2.34 4.99
C VAL A 124 -0.60 1.19 4.65
N ALA A 125 0.37 1.44 3.77
CA ALA A 125 1.46 0.51 3.49
C ALA A 125 2.83 1.21 3.59
N PRO A 126 3.87 0.55 4.10
CA PRO A 126 5.25 1.02 3.98
C PRO A 126 5.64 1.03 2.50
N ALA A 127 6.31 2.09 2.02
CA ALA A 127 6.72 2.21 0.62
C ALA A 127 7.86 1.24 0.24
N SER A 128 8.55 0.65 1.22
CA SER A 128 9.53 -0.42 1.01
C SER A 128 8.88 -1.79 0.79
N GLY A 129 7.59 -1.95 1.06
CA GLY A 129 6.88 -3.24 1.01
C GLY A 129 7.11 -4.14 2.24
N ASP A 130 8.23 -3.97 2.94
CA ASP A 130 8.54 -4.71 4.17
C ASP A 130 7.93 -4.07 5.42
N ALA A 131 7.77 -4.90 6.48
CA ALA A 131 7.34 -4.45 7.79
C ALA A 131 8.22 -3.30 8.30
N ALA A 132 7.60 -2.16 8.54
CA ALA A 132 8.23 -0.99 9.11
C ALA A 132 7.71 -0.75 10.53
N ASN A 133 8.49 -0.05 11.36
CA ASN A 133 8.04 0.41 12.69
C ASN A 133 7.11 1.62 12.57
N LEU A 134 6.20 1.60 11.60
CA LEU A 134 5.14 2.57 11.45
C LEU A 134 3.94 2.18 12.31
N SER A 135 3.19 3.18 12.76
CA SER A 135 1.87 2.97 13.36
C SER A 135 0.88 3.99 12.81
N ILE A 136 -0.40 3.62 12.85
CA ILE A 136 -1.52 4.51 12.54
C ILE A 136 -2.42 4.64 13.76
N ARG A 137 -2.86 5.88 14.05
CA ARG A 137 -3.98 6.17 14.92
C ARG A 137 -5.01 7.05 14.21
N VAL A 138 -6.29 6.80 14.46
CA VAL A 138 -7.40 7.60 13.96
C VAL A 138 -8.25 8.02 15.16
N HIS A 139 -8.44 9.32 15.32
CA HIS A 139 -9.28 9.90 16.36
C HIS A 139 -10.52 10.54 15.74
N GLY A 140 -11.67 10.32 16.37
CA GLY A 140 -12.91 11.02 16.07
C GLY A 140 -12.87 12.48 16.51
N ALA A 141 -13.83 13.27 16.03
CA ALA A 141 -13.99 14.66 16.47
C ALA A 141 -14.28 14.80 17.98
N ASP A 142 -14.80 13.75 18.61
CA ASP A 142 -15.00 13.65 20.06
C ASP A 142 -13.71 13.24 20.82
N GLY A 143 -12.58 13.13 20.12
CA GLY A 143 -11.29 12.74 20.67
C GLY A 143 -11.13 11.23 20.92
N LYS A 144 -12.16 10.41 20.67
CA LYS A 144 -12.05 8.96 20.87
C LYS A 144 -11.17 8.32 19.82
N THR A 145 -10.35 7.36 20.25
CA THR A 145 -9.57 6.52 19.35
C THR A 145 -10.47 5.50 18.67
N LEU A 146 -10.57 5.57 17.34
CA LEU A 146 -11.35 4.64 16.52
C LEU A 146 -10.48 3.48 16.02
N CYS A 147 -9.21 3.77 15.74
CA CYS A 147 -8.24 2.79 15.29
C CYS A 147 -6.88 3.15 15.85
N ALA A 148 -6.14 2.16 16.36
CA ALA A 148 -4.74 2.28 16.72
C ALA A 148 -4.06 0.95 16.40
N LYS A 149 -3.19 0.92 15.38
CA LYS A 149 -2.58 -0.32 14.90
C LYS A 149 -1.13 -0.10 14.47
N PRO A 150 -0.22 -1.06 14.71
CA PRO A 150 1.07 -1.08 14.04
C PRO A 150 0.90 -1.43 12.56
N VAL A 151 1.75 -0.88 11.69
CA VAL A 151 1.88 -1.27 10.27
C VAL A 151 2.97 -2.35 10.15
N GLY A 152 2.78 -3.47 10.84
CA GLY A 152 3.78 -4.53 10.97
C GLY A 152 3.85 -5.51 9.79
N GLY A 153 3.23 -5.20 8.66
CA GLY A 153 3.11 -6.06 7.49
C GLY A 153 2.91 -5.23 6.21
N PRO A 154 2.41 -5.86 5.12
CA PRO A 154 2.36 -5.19 3.82
C PRO A 154 1.32 -4.07 3.74
N GLN A 155 0.28 -4.12 4.57
CA GLN A 155 -0.63 -3.02 4.82
C GLN A 155 -1.33 -3.15 6.17
N VAL A 156 -1.95 -2.07 6.62
CA VAL A 156 -2.96 -2.09 7.68
C VAL A 156 -4.19 -1.30 7.26
N ASP A 157 -5.37 -1.77 7.68
CA ASP A 157 -6.65 -1.14 7.40
C ASP A 157 -7.32 -0.66 8.70
N CYS A 158 -7.81 0.60 8.68
CA CYS A 158 -8.71 1.18 9.66
C CYS A 158 -10.02 1.50 8.97
N ALA A 159 -11.11 0.86 9.36
CA ALA A 159 -12.43 1.09 8.76
C ALA A 159 -13.48 1.35 9.86
N TRP A 160 -14.37 2.31 9.60
CA TRP A 160 -15.47 2.65 10.50
C TRP A 160 -16.65 3.22 9.71
N LEU A 161 -17.77 3.43 10.39
CA LEU A 161 -18.95 4.09 9.82
C LEU A 161 -19.20 5.39 10.61
N PRO A 162 -18.88 6.57 10.06
CA PRO A 162 -19.27 7.86 10.63
C PRO A 162 -20.79 7.94 10.79
N ILE A 163 -21.26 8.29 11.98
CA ILE A 163 -22.69 8.56 12.23
C ILE A 163 -23.05 9.94 11.63
N PHE A 164 -22.13 10.89 11.72
CA PHE A 164 -22.26 12.25 11.18
C PHE A 164 -21.09 12.55 10.23
N THR A 165 -21.30 13.51 9.33
CA THR A 165 -20.21 14.08 8.53
C THR A 165 -19.31 14.91 9.43
N ASP A 166 -18.05 14.50 9.57
CA ASP A 166 -17.11 15.14 10.48
C ASP A 166 -15.66 14.95 10.05
N ARG A 167 -14.77 15.66 10.73
CA ARG A 167 -13.33 15.62 10.54
C ARG A 167 -12.65 14.72 11.56
N TYR A 168 -11.78 13.85 11.07
CA TYR A 168 -11.05 12.86 11.86
C TYR A 168 -9.56 13.15 11.78
N ASP A 169 -8.87 13.03 12.92
CA ASP A 169 -7.43 13.21 12.98
C ASP A 169 -6.74 11.87 12.74
N ILE A 170 -5.97 11.81 11.66
CA ILE A 170 -5.20 10.63 11.23
C ILE A 170 -3.74 10.91 11.55
N VAL A 171 -3.15 10.07 12.39
CA VAL A 171 -1.77 10.17 12.83
C VAL A 171 -1.00 8.96 12.31
N ILE A 172 0.11 9.20 11.61
CA ILE A 172 1.08 8.16 11.23
C ILE A 172 2.39 8.49 11.93
N GLU A 173 2.98 7.51 12.61
CA GLU A 173 4.21 7.69 13.38
C GLU A 173 5.26 6.67 12.99
N ASN A 174 6.52 7.08 12.98
CA ASN A 174 7.67 6.20 12.82
C ASN A 174 8.36 6.00 14.17
N GLY A 175 8.07 4.87 14.83
CA GLY A 175 8.76 4.45 16.05
C GLY A 175 10.09 3.74 15.81
N GLY A 176 10.54 3.66 14.56
CA GLY A 176 11.76 2.99 14.16
C GLY A 176 13.02 3.84 14.28
N LYS A 177 14.14 3.27 13.81
CA LYS A 177 15.48 3.89 13.84
C LYS A 177 15.96 4.42 12.48
N ALA A 178 15.19 4.17 11.42
CA ALA A 178 15.49 4.64 10.06
C ALA A 178 14.32 5.45 9.51
N ALA A 179 14.58 6.29 8.52
CA ALA A 179 13.51 6.96 7.79
C ALA A 179 12.67 5.93 7.01
N VAL A 180 11.35 6.13 6.98
CA VAL A 180 10.42 5.21 6.34
C VAL A 180 9.45 5.99 5.46
N GLY A 181 9.42 5.63 4.17
CA GLY A 181 8.39 6.07 3.24
C GLY A 181 7.09 5.28 3.43
N PHE A 182 5.94 5.89 3.18
CA PHE A 182 4.64 5.20 3.24
C PHE A 182 3.69 5.72 2.17
N TYR A 183 2.70 4.88 1.87
CA TYR A 183 1.52 5.23 1.10
C TYR A 183 0.27 5.16 1.98
N LEU A 184 -0.67 6.07 1.71
CA LEU A 184 -1.95 6.17 2.40
C LEU A 184 -3.07 6.31 1.37
N ILE A 185 -4.10 5.48 1.49
CA ILE A 185 -5.35 5.58 0.73
C ILE A 185 -6.50 5.92 1.67
N LEU A 186 -7.39 6.81 1.23
CA LEU A 186 -8.61 7.18 1.94
C LEU A 186 -9.83 6.86 1.06
N ARG A 187 -10.87 6.29 1.66
CA ARG A 187 -12.16 5.96 1.03
C ARG A 187 -13.32 6.34 1.93
#